data_AF-A0A937TEA7-F1
#
_entry.id   AF-A0A937TEA7-F1
#
_cell.length_a   1.000
_cell.length_b   1.000
_cell.length_c   1.000
_cell.angle_alpha   90.00
_cell.angle_beta   90.00
_cell.angle_gamma   90.00
#
_symmetry.space_group_name_H-M   'P 1'
#
loop_
_entity.id
_entity.type
_entity.pdbx_description
1 polymer ?
#
loop_
_entity_poly.entity_id
_entity_poly.type
_entity_poly.pdbx_seq_one_letter_code
_entity_poly.pdbx_strand_id
1 'polypeptide(L)' 'MKKKTIGFYIIASAVIWGAVMIGCSLKLKGTSCYEEISNILYGGTVFHLLFIWGPLGSQFRKTKDKKSEENEKNIKQRK' A
#
# COMPACT_ATOMS: atom_id res chain seq x y z
N MET A 1 -8.48 10.85 12.00
CA MET A 1 -7.06 10.43 12.15
C MET A 1 -6.16 11.36 11.35
N LYS A 2 -5.07 11.88 11.94
CA LYS A 2 -4.20 12.89 11.29
C LYS A 2 -3.55 12.27 10.04
N LYS A 3 -3.57 12.97 8.89
CA LYS A 3 -3.14 12.44 7.57
C LYS A 3 -1.73 11.80 7.55
N LYS A 4 -0.83 12.21 8.45
CA LYS A 4 0.52 11.65 8.58
C LYS A 4 0.53 10.18 9.04
N THR A 5 -0.46 9.76 9.82
CA THR A 5 -0.48 8.42 10.41
C THR A 5 -0.79 7.36 9.36
N ILE A 6 -1.70 7.64 8.41
CA ILE A 6 -2.01 6.68 7.35
C ILE A 6 -0.78 6.41 6.48
N GLY A 7 -0.05 7.44 6.05
CA GLY A 7 1.20 7.29 5.29
C GLY A 7 2.20 6.33 5.95
N PHE A 8 2.32 6.42 7.27
CA PHE A 8 3.17 5.52 8.06
C PHE A 8 2.68 4.07 8.06
N TYR A 9 1.37 3.85 8.22
CA TYR A 9 0.79 2.50 8.16
C TYR A 9 1.02 1.82 6.81
N ILE A 10 1.01 2.57 5.70
CA ILE A 10 1.31 2.09 4.35
C ILE A 10 2.70 1.47 4.30
N ILE A 11 3.68 2.26 4.72
CA ILE A 11 5.10 1.92 4.64
C ILE A 11 5.39 0.77 5.61
N ALA A 12 4.88 0.84 6.83
CA ALA A 12 5.01 -0.24 7.81
C ALA A 12 4.43 -1.56 7.28
N SER A 13 3.26 -1.53 6.63
CA SER A 13 2.64 -2.71 6.02
C SER A 13 3.49 -3.30 4.88
N ALA A 14 4.04 -2.46 4.00
CA ALA A 14 4.91 -2.91 2.92
C ALA A 14 6.20 -3.56 3.44
N VAL A 15 6.81 -3.00 4.48
CA VAL A 15 8.00 -3.56 5.13
C VAL A 15 7.70 -4.92 5.76
N ILE A 16 6.56 -5.07 6.45
CA ILE A 16 6.13 -6.35 7.03
C ILE A 16 5.98 -7.40 5.94
N TRP A 17 5.28 -7.10 4.85
CA TRP A 17 5.11 -8.03 3.74
C TRP A 17 6.44 -8.41 3.08
N GLY A 18 7.36 -7.45 2.89
CA GLY A 18 8.71 -7.73 2.39
C GLY A 18 9.48 -8.68 3.30
N ALA A 19 9.43 -8.47 4.62
CA ALA A 19 10.05 -9.35 5.59
C ALA A 19 9.44 -10.76 5.60
N VAL A 20 8.10 -10.87 5.46
CA VAL A 20 7.40 -12.16 5.33
C VAL A 20 7.87 -12.92 4.09
N MET A 21 7.96 -12.26 2.93
CA MET A 21 8.44 -12.90 1.70
C MET A 21 9.88 -13.41 1.84
N ILE A 22 10.78 -12.60 2.41
CA ILE A 22 12.18 -12.97 2.62
C ILE A 22 12.30 -14.11 3.64
N GLY A 23 11.56 -14.04 4.75
CA GLY A 23 11.54 -15.07 5.79
C GLY A 23 11.02 -16.42 5.28
N CYS A 24 9.92 -16.41 4.51
CA CYS A 24 9.43 -17.61 3.84
C CYS A 24 10.45 -18.17 2.85
N SER A 25 11.04 -17.32 2.01
CA SER A 25 12.05 -17.75 1.02
C SER A 25 13.27 -18.38 1.69
N LEU A 26 13.75 -17.82 2.81
CA LEU A 26 14.88 -18.38 3.57
C LEU A 26 14.53 -19.73 4.20
N LYS A 27 13.33 -19.89 4.78
CA LYS A 27 12.88 -21.15 5.40
C LYS A 27 12.61 -22.26 4.39
N LEU A 28 12.22 -21.90 3.17
CA LEU A 28 11.96 -22.83 2.08
C LEU A 28 13.19 -23.11 1.23
N LYS A 29 14.28 -22.39 1.43
CA LYS A 29 15.52 -22.58 0.68
C LYS A 29 16.06 -23.99 0.96
N GLY A 30 16.06 -24.83 -0.08
CA GLY A 30 16.49 -26.23 0.01
C GLY A 30 15.35 -27.25 0.14
N THR A 31 14.08 -26.83 0.12
CA THR A 31 12.93 -27.73 0.02
C THR A 31 12.40 -27.76 -1.42
N SER A 32 11.78 -28.88 -1.81
CA SER A 32 11.12 -29.02 -3.12
C SER A 32 9.89 -28.11 -3.29
N CYS A 33 9.34 -27.60 -2.18
CA CYS A 33 8.14 -26.76 -2.17
C CYS A 33 8.42 -25.26 -2.32
N TYR A 34 9.68 -24.87 -2.55
CA TYR A 34 10.05 -23.45 -2.67
C TYR A 34 9.28 -22.75 -3.79
N GLU A 35 9.17 -23.37 -4.97
CA GLU A 35 8.45 -22.75 -6.10
C GLU A 35 6.96 -22.60 -5.82
N GLU A 36 6.27 -23.64 -5.36
CA GLU A 36 4.83 -23.59 -5.09
C GLU A 36 4.48 -22.53 -4.06
N ILE A 37 5.20 -22.50 -2.94
CA ILE A 37 4.90 -21.56 -1.86
C ILE A 37 5.31 -20.15 -2.26
N SER A 38 6.44 -19.98 -2.97
CA SER A 38 6.85 -18.66 -3.47
C SER A 38 5.84 -18.11 -4.46
N ASN A 39 5.26 -18.96 -5.32
CA ASN A 39 4.24 -18.55 -6.29
C ASN A 39 2.93 -18.13 -5.60
N ILE A 40 2.49 -18.86 -4.57
CA ILE A 40 1.33 -18.47 -3.74
C ILE A 40 1.60 -17.16 -2.99
N LEU A 41 2.80 -17.00 -2.43
CA LEU A 41 3.18 -15.79 -1.71
C LEU A 41 3.24 -14.58 -2.65
N TYR A 42 3.82 -14.75 -3.84
CA TYR A 42 3.92 -13.69 -4.84
C TYR A 42 2.53 -13.32 -5.37
N GLY A 43 1.71 -14.31 -5.71
CA GLY A 43 0.33 -14.12 -6.12
C GLY A 43 -0.51 -13.42 -5.06
N GLY A 44 -0.41 -13.86 -3.80
CA GLY A 44 -1.09 -13.25 -2.66
C GLY A 44 -0.64 -11.81 -2.41
N THR A 45 0.66 -11.54 -2.50
CA THR A 45 1.22 -10.19 -2.31
C THR A 45 0.78 -9.24 -3.43
N VAL A 46 0.86 -9.67 -4.69
CA VAL A 46 0.42 -8.88 -5.86
C VAL A 46 -1.08 -8.62 -5.79
N PHE A 47 -1.88 -9.63 -5.47
CA PHE A 47 -3.33 -9.47 -5.31
C PHE A 47 -3.65 -8.51 -4.17
N HIS A 48 -3.00 -8.66 -3.01
CA HIS A 48 -3.18 -7.78 -1.85
C HIS A 48 -2.79 -6.33 -2.17
N LEU A 49 -1.68 -6.12 -2.90
CA LEU A 49 -1.28 -4.80 -3.38
C LEU A 49 -2.34 -4.22 -4.32
N LEU A 50 -2.73 -4.93 -5.37
CA LEU A 50 -3.66 -4.38 -6.36
C LEU A 50 -5.07 -4.13 -5.79
N PHE A 51 -5.61 -5.06 -4.99
CA PHE A 51 -6.97 -4.96 -4.47
C PHE A 51 -7.12 -3.99 -3.29
N ILE A 52 -6.12 -3.90 -2.40
CA ILE A 52 -6.20 -2.98 -1.27
C ILE A 52 -5.60 -1.63 -1.63
N TRP A 53 -4.39 -1.60 -2.21
CA TRP A 53 -3.70 -0.35 -2.52
C TRP A 53 -4.24 0.36 -3.75
N GLY A 54 -4.77 -0.35 -4.74
CA GLY A 54 -5.34 0.25 -5.95
C GLY A 54 -6.49 1.22 -5.66
N PRO A 55 -7.58 0.77 -4.99
CA PRO A 55 -8.69 1.65 -4.60
C PRO A 55 -8.26 2.73 -3.60
N LEU A 56 -7.44 2.38 -2.59
CA LEU A 56 -6.95 3.36 -1.61
C LEU A 56 -6.15 4.48 -2.27
N GLY A 57 -5.22 4.14 -3.17
CA GLY A 57 -4.40 5.11 -3.89
C GLY A 57 -5.23 6.07 -4.73
N SER A 58 -6.26 5.57 -5.41
CA SER A 58 -7.22 6.38 -6.17
C SER A 58 -8.02 7.33 -5.27
N GLN A 59 -8.49 6.86 -4.11
CA GLN A 59 -9.19 7.70 -3.13
C GLN A 59 -8.28 8.75 -2.49
N PHE A 60 -7.01 8.43 -2.26
CA PHE A 60 -6.01 9.37 -1.77
C PHE A 60 -5.77 10.52 -2.75
N ARG A 61 -5.69 10.21 -4.05
CA ARG A 61 -5.57 11.23 -5.12
C ARG A 61 -6.79 12.16 -5.15
N LYS A 62 -8.00 11.58 -5.23
CA LYS A 62 -9.25 12.36 -5.23
C LYS A 62 -9.40 13.27 -4.01
N THR A 63 -8.97 12.82 -2.84
CA THR A 63 -9.01 13.61 -1.60
C THR A 63 -8.00 14.77 -1.60
N LYS A 64 -6.86 14.60 -2.29
CA LYS A 64 -5.87 15.67 -2.46
C LYS A 64 -6.40 16.77 -3.38
N ASP A 65 -7.00 16.37 -4.50
CA ASP A 65 -7.52 17.29 -5.52
C ASP A 65 -8.68 18.13 -4.97
N LYS A 66 -9.67 17.49 -4.32
CA LYS A 66 -10.79 18.20 -3.67
C LYS A 66 -10.33 19.21 -2.62
N LYS A 67 -9.30 18.87 -1.84
CA LYS A 67 -8.76 19.78 -0.82
C LYS A 67 -8.05 20.99 -1.43
N SER A 68 -7.45 20.85 -2.61
CA SER A 68 -6.82 21.95 -3.33
C SER A 68 -7.87 22.92 -3.89
N GLU A 69 -8.92 22.38 -4.52
CA GLU A 69 -10.02 23.18 -5.08
C GLU A 69 -10.79 23.95 -4.01
N GLU A 70 -11.07 23.33 -2.86
CA GLU A 70 -11.73 23.99 -1.73
C GLU A 70 -10.89 25.15 -1.18
N ASN A 71 -9.57 24.97 -1.09
CA ASN A 71 -8.67 26.00 -0.60
C ASN A 71 -8.57 27.19 -1.58
N GLU A 72 -8.55 26.93 -2.89
CA GLU A 72 -8.57 27.99 -3.91
C GLU A 72 -9.88 28.79 -3.88
N LYS A 73 -11.02 28.11 -3.74
CA LYS A 73 -12.33 28.77 -3.60
C LYS A 73 -12.41 29.63 -2.35
N ASN A 74 -11.86 29.17 -1.22
CA ASN A 74 -11.83 29.96 0.01
C ASN A 74 -10.97 31.22 -0.15
N ILE A 75 -9.84 31.15 -0.85
CA ILE A 75 -8.98 32.30 -1.12
C ILE A 75 -9.69 33.34 -2.01
N LYS A 76 -10.41 32.90 -3.05
CA LYS A 76 -11.19 33.78 -3.93
C LYS A 76 -12.36 34.48 -3.23
N GLN A 77 -12.96 33.85 -2.21
CA GLN A 77 -14.05 34.48 -1.43
C GLN A 77 -13.56 35.51 -0.39
N ARG A 78 -12.26 35.58 -0.11
CA ARG A 78 -11.68 36.54 0.85
C ARG A 78 -11.03 37.76 0.18
N LYS A 79 -11.04 37.83 -1.15
CA LYS A 79 -10.59 38.96 -1.95
C LYS A 79 -11.79 39.67 -2.56
#